data_AF-A0A1Q3B4B7-F1
#
_entry.id   AF-A0A1Q3B4B7-F1
#
_cell.length_a   1.000
_cell.length_b   1.000
_cell.length_c   1.000
_cell.angle_alpha   90.00
_cell.angle_beta   90.00
_cell.angle_gamma   90.00
#
_symmetry.space_group_name_H-M   'P 1'
#
loop_
_entity.id
_entity.type
_entity.pdbx_description
1 polymer ?
#
loop_
_entity_poly.entity_id
_entity_poly.type
_entity_poly.pdbx_seq_one_letter_code
_entity_poly.pdbx_strand_id
1 'polypeptide(L)'
;MDEMMELFKQVEINLPLLDAIRQVPAYAKFLKDLCTTKRKLKTHIPKIVHLTEQVSAVLSNKLPPKLKDLGAPMISCKSGNLLIERALLDLGASDNIIPSLVYDHFGFE
;
A
#
# COMPACT_ATOMS: atom_id res chain seq x y z
N MET A 1 7.95 -35.48 -36.28
CA MET A 1 7.86 -35.04 -34.87
C MET A 1 6.93 -33.83 -34.76
N ASP A 2 7.03 -32.89 -35.71
CA ASP A 2 6.16 -31.70 -35.78
C ASP A 2 4.68 -32.01 -36.04
N GLU A 3 4.36 -33.00 -36.89
CA GLU A 3 2.96 -33.44 -37.11
C GLU A 3 2.31 -34.00 -35.84
N MET A 4 3.07 -34.71 -35.01
CA MET A 4 2.57 -35.25 -33.75
C MET A 4 2.30 -34.13 -32.73
N MET A 5 3.13 -33.08 -32.76
CA MET A 5 3.01 -31.90 -31.91
C MET A 5 1.77 -31.05 -32.28
N GLU A 6 1.47 -30.93 -33.57
CA GLU A 6 0.26 -30.25 -34.06
C GLU A 6 -1.02 -31.03 -33.71
N LEU A 7 -0.97 -32.37 -33.76
CA LEU A 7 -2.08 -33.22 -33.30
C LEU A 7 -2.36 -33.02 -31.79
N PHE A 8 -1.30 -32.88 -30.98
CA PHE A 8 -1.41 -32.65 -29.54
C PHE A 8 -1.98 -31.26 -29.17
N LYS A 9 -1.72 -30.23 -29.97
CA LYS A 9 -2.28 -28.89 -29.76
C LYS A 9 -3.79 -28.82 -30.03
N GLN A 10 -4.31 -29.71 -30.87
CA GLN A 10 -5.75 -29.85 -31.17
C GLN A 10 -6.50 -30.70 -30.15
N VAL A 11 -5.81 -31.48 -29.32
CA VAL A 11 -6.42 -32.15 -28.17
C VAL A 11 -6.67 -31.09 -27.09
N GLU A 12 -7.86 -30.49 -27.12
CA GLU A 12 -8.36 -29.74 -25.98
C GLU A 12 -8.42 -30.70 -24.77
N ILE A 13 -7.52 -30.50 -23.81
CA ILE A 13 -7.37 -31.30 -22.59
C ILE A 13 -8.55 -30.99 -21.64
N ASN A 14 -9.75 -31.45 -22.00
CA ASN A 14 -10.93 -31.35 -21.15
C ASN A 14 -11.39 -32.73 -20.67
N LEU A 15 -11.06 -33.81 -21.39
CA LEU A 15 -11.38 -35.19 -21.00
C LEU A 15 -10.56 -35.71 -19.80
N PRO A 16 -9.24 -35.49 -19.72
CA PRO A 16 -8.44 -36.00 -18.60
C PRO A 16 -8.85 -35.41 -17.26
N LEU A 17 -9.30 -34.15 -17.25
CA LEU A 17 -9.81 -33.50 -16.05
C LEU A 17 -11.17 -34.07 -15.64
N LEU A 18 -12.12 -34.21 -16.58
CA LEU A 18 -13.43 -34.79 -16.30
C LEU A 18 -13.33 -36.25 -15.84
N ASP A 19 -12.48 -37.04 -16.50
CA ASP A 19 -12.22 -38.43 -16.12
C ASP A 19 -11.49 -38.53 -14.77
N ALA A 20 -10.54 -37.64 -14.48
CA ALA A 20 -9.89 -37.59 -13.17
C ALA A 20 -10.86 -37.20 -12.05
N ILE A 21 -11.76 -36.23 -12.30
CA ILE A 21 -12.82 -35.86 -11.35
C ILE A 21 -13.77 -37.04 -11.10
N ARG A 22 -14.08 -37.83 -12.14
CA ARG A 22 -14.98 -38.98 -12.03
C ARG A 22 -14.33 -40.18 -11.34
N GLN A 23 -13.04 -40.41 -11.58
CA GLN A 23 -12.29 -41.54 -11.01
C GLN A 23 -11.82 -41.29 -9.57
N VAL A 24 -11.63 -40.03 -9.18
CA VAL A 24 -11.17 -39.67 -7.83
C VAL A 24 -12.26 -38.87 -7.12
N PRO A 25 -13.07 -39.52 -6.25
CA PRO A 25 -14.17 -38.87 -5.54
C PRO A 25 -13.77 -37.63 -4.73
N ALA A 26 -12.51 -37.57 -4.27
CA ALA A 26 -11.96 -36.43 -3.54
C ALA A 26 -11.92 -35.14 -4.39
N TYR A 27 -11.66 -35.23 -5.70
CA TYR A 27 -11.67 -34.06 -6.58
C TYR A 27 -13.08 -33.52 -6.80
N ALA A 28 -14.08 -34.40 -7.00
CA ALA A 28 -15.48 -33.99 -7.08
C ALA A 28 -15.94 -33.28 -5.80
N LYS A 29 -15.55 -33.81 -4.63
CA LYS A 29 -15.83 -33.19 -3.33
C LYS A 29 -15.13 -31.83 -3.19
N PHE A 30 -13.85 -31.75 -3.52
CA PHE A 30 -13.07 -30.50 -3.47
C PHE A 30 -13.68 -29.41 -4.36
N LEU A 31 -14.04 -29.73 -5.60
CA LEU A 31 -14.67 -28.77 -6.52
C LEU A 31 -16.04 -28.32 -6.02
N LYS A 32 -16.84 -29.23 -5.46
CA LYS A 32 -18.12 -28.90 -4.83
C LYS A 32 -17.95 -27.98 -3.63
N ASP A 33 -16.98 -28.26 -2.76
CA ASP A 33 -16.68 -27.46 -1.57
C ASP A 33 -16.14 -26.07 -1.96
N LEU A 34 -15.32 -25.98 -3.00
CA LEU A 34 -14.82 -24.73 -3.56
C LEU A 34 -15.97 -23.88 -4.14
N CYS A 35 -16.83 -24.48 -4.94
CA CYS A 35 -17.98 -23.79 -5.54
C CYS A 35 -18.99 -23.33 -4.49
N THR A 36 -19.27 -24.14 -3.47
CA THR A 36 -20.18 -23.77 -2.38
C THR A 36 -19.59 -22.69 -1.48
N THR A 37 -18.30 -22.76 -1.17
CA THR A 37 -17.57 -21.72 -0.41
C THR A 37 -17.57 -20.39 -1.17
N LYS A 38 -17.26 -20.39 -2.47
CA LYS A 38 -17.30 -19.18 -3.31
C LYS A 38 -18.72 -18.57 -3.37
N ARG A 39 -19.76 -19.41 -3.42
CA ARG A 39 -21.16 -18.95 -3.38
C ARG A 39 -21.50 -18.31 -2.03
N LYS A 40 -21.13 -18.94 -0.91
CA LYS A 40 -21.32 -18.40 0.44
C LYS A 40 -20.58 -17.07 0.62
N LEU A 41 -19.33 -16.97 0.18
CA LEU A 41 -18.59 -15.71 0.24
C LEU A 41 -19.29 -14.61 -0.57
N LYS A 42 -19.78 -14.90 -1.79
CA LYS A 42 -20.55 -13.92 -2.57
C LYS A 42 -21.88 -13.52 -1.93
N THR A 43 -22.50 -14.36 -1.12
CA THR A 43 -23.75 -14.02 -0.40
C THR A 43 -23.49 -13.26 0.90
N HIS A 44 -22.34 -13.49 1.54
CA HIS A 44 -21.97 -12.86 2.81
C HIS A 44 -21.14 -11.58 2.66
N ILE A 45 -20.45 -11.39 1.53
CA ILE A 45 -19.77 -10.14 1.22
C ILE A 45 -20.84 -9.14 0.75
N PRO A 46 -21.03 -8.00 1.45
CA PRO A 46 -21.96 -6.99 1.00
C PRO A 46 -21.52 -6.42 -0.35
N LYS A 47 -22.47 -6.21 -1.27
CA LYS A 47 -22.21 -5.58 -2.58
C LYS A 47 -21.65 -4.16 -2.46
N ILE A 48 -21.88 -3.51 -1.32
CA ILE A 48 -21.41 -2.18 -0.98
C ILE A 48 -20.55 -2.30 0.27
N VAL A 49 -19.28 -1.97 0.15
CA VAL A 49 -18.35 -1.91 1.28
C VAL A 49 -18.22 -0.45 1.70
N HIS A 50 -18.57 -0.12 2.93
CA HIS A 50 -18.33 1.22 3.47
C HIS A 50 -16.84 1.38 3.76
N LEU A 51 -16.20 2.25 3.00
CA LEU A 51 -14.80 2.61 3.19
C LEU A 51 -14.70 3.72 4.22
N THR A 52 -13.67 3.65 5.07
CA THR A 52 -13.26 4.79 5.88
C THR A 52 -12.74 5.92 4.99
N GLU A 53 -12.85 7.18 5.43
CA GLU A 53 -12.43 8.36 4.68
C GLU A 53 -10.99 8.26 4.13
N GLN A 54 -10.04 7.76 4.94
CA GLN A 54 -8.65 7.59 4.49
C GLN A 54 -8.51 6.62 3.30
N VAL A 55 -9.23 5.50 3.32
CA VAL A 55 -9.19 4.50 2.23
C VAL A 55 -9.90 5.02 0.98
N SER A 56 -10.97 5.79 1.14
CA SER A 56 -11.66 6.46 0.03
C SER A 56 -10.77 7.52 -0.65
N ALA A 57 -10.04 8.31 0.14
CA ALA A 57 -9.11 9.31 -0.37
C ALA A 57 -7.99 8.67 -1.22
N VAL A 58 -7.42 7.55 -0.75
CA VAL A 58 -6.39 6.79 -1.50
C VAL A 58 -6.95 6.24 -2.81
N LEU A 59 -8.13 5.59 -2.78
CA LEU A 59 -8.74 4.99 -3.98
C LEU A 59 -9.23 6.03 -4.99
N SER A 60 -9.67 7.20 -4.52
CA SER A 60 -10.12 8.29 -5.39
C SER A 60 -8.97 9.02 -6.09
N ASN A 61 -7.71 8.69 -5.78
CA ASN A 61 -6.51 9.36 -6.27
C ASN A 61 -6.54 10.88 -6.08
N LYS A 62 -7.39 11.38 -5.17
CA LYS A 62 -7.44 12.79 -4.77
C LYS A 62 -6.35 13.03 -3.73
N LEU A 63 -5.10 12.92 -4.17
CA LEU A 63 -3.99 13.36 -3.36
C LEU A 63 -4.05 14.90 -3.22
N PRO A 64 -3.79 15.46 -2.04
CA PRO A 64 -3.64 16.89 -1.92
C PRO A 64 -2.53 17.38 -2.85
N PRO A 65 -2.66 18.57 -3.45
CA PRO A 65 -1.63 19.12 -4.32
C PRO A 65 -0.30 19.18 -3.57
N LYS A 66 0.75 18.60 -4.16
CA LYS A 66 2.12 18.72 -3.62
C LYS A 66 2.48 20.21 -3.62
N LEU A 67 2.75 20.75 -2.43
CA LEU A 67 3.37 22.07 -2.33
C LEU A 67 4.77 22.00 -2.96
N LYS A 68 5.19 23.11 -3.59
CA LYS A 68 6.58 23.26 -4.02
C LYS A 68 7.47 23.16 -2.80
N ASP A 69 8.60 22.50 -2.98
CA ASP A 69 9.66 22.50 -1.97
C ASP A 69 10.17 23.93 -1.79
N LEU A 70 10.18 24.40 -0.55
CA LEU A 70 10.74 25.70 -0.17
C LEU A 70 12.27 25.66 -0.12
N GLY A 71 12.87 24.49 -0.31
CA GLY A 71 14.31 24.26 -0.24
C GLY A 71 14.76 24.19 1.22
N ALA A 72 15.29 25.29 1.73
CA ALA A 72 15.69 25.44 3.12
C ALA A 72 14.63 26.27 3.88
N PRO A 73 13.56 25.64 4.39
CA PRO A 73 12.50 26.38 5.08
C PRO A 73 13.07 27.07 6.30
N MET A 74 12.96 28.41 6.34
CA MET A 74 13.33 29.19 7.50
C MET A 74 12.08 29.67 8.23
N ILE A 75 12.05 29.49 9.54
CA ILE A 75 10.97 29.92 10.42
C ILE A 75 11.52 30.88 11.46
N SER A 76 10.68 31.75 12.01
CA SER A 76 11.03 32.46 13.24
C SER A 76 10.70 31.57 14.44
N CYS A 77 11.57 31.56 15.43
CA CYS A 77 11.33 30.85 16.68
C CYS A 77 11.86 31.66 17.86
N LYS A 78 11.35 31.36 19.05
CA LYS A 78 11.79 31.98 20.29
C LYS A 78 12.33 30.89 21.21
N SER A 79 13.56 31.06 21.68
CA SER A 79 14.16 30.18 22.68
C SER A 79 14.44 31.02 23.93
N GLY A 80 13.79 30.68 25.05
CA GLY A 80 13.80 31.53 26.25
C GLY A 80 13.34 32.96 25.92
N ASN A 81 14.22 33.94 26.16
CA ASN A 81 13.97 35.36 25.86
C ASN A 81 14.55 35.81 24.49
N LEU A 82 15.28 34.93 23.80
CA LEU A 82 15.92 35.24 22.53
C LEU A 82 14.98 34.95 21.36
N LEU A 83 14.77 35.96 20.50
CA LEU A 83 14.07 35.80 19.23
C LEU A 83 15.07 35.45 18.13
N ILE A 84 14.85 34.33 17.45
CA ILE A 84 15.63 33.91 16.28
C ILE A 84 14.71 34.07 15.07
N GLU A 85 14.94 35.11 14.26
CA GLU A 85 14.08 35.43 13.12
C GLU A 85 14.16 34.39 11.99
N ARG A 86 15.30 33.70 11.87
CA ARG A 86 15.61 32.78 10.77
C ARG A 86 16.28 31.51 11.26
N ALA A 87 15.49 30.58 11.78
CA ALA A 87 15.93 29.22 12.10
C ALA A 87 15.62 28.28 10.93
N LEU A 88 16.58 27.46 10.53
CA LEU A 88 16.37 26.40 9.55
C LEU A 88 15.50 25.29 10.15
N LEU A 89 14.39 24.96 9.51
CA LEU A 89 13.52 23.85 9.90
C LEU A 89 13.93 22.57 9.16
N ASP A 90 14.76 21.76 9.81
CA ASP A 90 15.09 20.43 9.32
C ASP A 90 14.27 19.36 10.04
N LEU A 91 13.21 18.87 9.40
CA LEU A 91 12.37 17.79 9.95
C LEU A 91 13.06 16.42 9.94
N GLY A 92 14.23 16.30 9.28
CA GLY A 92 15.06 15.10 9.27
C GLY A 92 16.12 15.06 10.36
N ALA A 93 16.37 16.17 11.06
CA ALA A 93 17.31 16.24 12.16
C ALA A 93 16.68 15.73 13.47
N SER A 94 17.41 14.88 14.20
CA SER A 94 17.01 14.44 15.56
C SER A 94 17.31 15.49 16.62
N ASP A 95 18.29 16.37 16.38
CA ASP A 95 18.85 17.29 17.35
C ASP A 95 18.86 18.72 16.81
N ASN A 96 18.67 19.69 17.73
CA ASN A 96 18.74 21.11 17.40
C ASN A 96 20.18 21.61 17.52
N ILE A 97 20.68 22.25 16.46
CA ILE A 97 22.03 22.85 16.45
C ILE A 97 21.89 24.37 16.60
N ILE A 98 22.66 24.95 17.53
CA ILE A 98 22.74 26.39 17.76
C ILE A 98 24.18 26.84 17.53
N PRO A 99 24.46 27.86 16.69
CA PRO A 99 25.81 28.40 16.53
C PRO A 99 26.34 28.98 17.85
N SER A 100 27.65 28.85 18.12
CA SER A 100 28.27 29.37 19.35
C SER A 100 27.93 30.85 19.62
N LEU A 101 27.94 31.67 18.57
CA LEU A 101 27.55 33.09 18.65
C LEU A 101 26.16 33.30 19.25
N VAL A 102 25.22 32.40 18.99
CA VAL A 102 23.86 32.46 19.53
C VAL A 102 23.81 31.80 20.91
N TYR A 103 24.59 30.73 21.13
CA TYR A 103 24.73 30.06 22.42
C TYR A 103 25.17 31.02 23.54
N ASP A 104 26.15 31.88 23.27
CA ASP A 104 26.69 32.84 24.24
C ASP A 104 25.62 33.83 24.76
N HIS A 105 24.55 34.07 23.99
CA HIS A 105 23.43 34.94 24.39
C HIS A 105 22.50 34.29 25.42
N PHE A 106 22.57 32.97 25.60
CA PHE A 106 21.76 32.26 26.59
C PHE A 106 22.38 32.27 28.00
N GLY A 107 23.66 32.61 28.14
CA GLY A 107 24.33 32.70 29.44
C GLY A 107 24.37 31.38 30.20
N PHE A 108 24.45 30.26 29.49
CA PHE A 108 24.72 28.95 30.09
C PHE A 108 26.20 28.93 30.52
N GLU A 109 26.46 28.87 31.84
CA GLU A 109 27.80 28.68 32.42
C GLU A 109 28.33 27.26 32.23
#